data_AF-A0A7W7LPS9-F1
#
_entry.id   AF-A0A7W7LPS9-F1
#
_cell.length_a   1.000
_cell.length_b   1.000
_cell.length_c   1.000
_cell.angle_alpha   90.00
_cell.angle_beta   90.00
_cell.angle_gamma   90.00
#
_symmetry.space_group_name_H-M   'P 1'
#
loop_
_entity.id
_entity.type
_entity.pdbx_description
1 polymer ?
#
loop_
_entity_poly.entity_id
_entity_poly.type
_entity_poly.pdbx_seq_one_letter_code
_entity_poly.pdbx_strand_id
1 'polypeptide(L)'
;MSIIDDLTAASQVRGLLEEDRAQLAAVRGEFYEIDGTVFDLGRTFVDVTGGRWQWTGCRDDRSVPLMDFLKHPGDHRDMTVAEREPVPLDEVQRWFGPLIPEPARLTAADYQRALLAPTPRDVFGGAA
;
A
#
# COMPACT_ATOMS: atom_id res chain seq x y z
N MET A 1 -16.47 6.46 2.36
CA MET A 1 -16.53 5.80 1.05
C MET A 1 -15.10 5.38 0.76
N SER A 2 -14.85 4.07 0.77
CA SER A 2 -13.52 3.47 0.64
C SER A 2 -13.16 3.31 -0.85
N ILE A 3 -11.88 3.34 -1.21
CA ILE A 3 -11.47 3.09 -2.61
C ILE A 3 -11.91 1.70 -3.09
N ILE A 4 -12.04 0.73 -2.18
CA ILE A 4 -12.57 -0.60 -2.49
C ILE A 4 -14.05 -0.52 -2.90
N ASP A 5 -14.85 0.33 -2.24
CA ASP A 5 -16.25 0.56 -2.60
C ASP A 5 -16.34 1.19 -4.00
N ASP A 6 -15.50 2.18 -4.28
CA ASP A 6 -15.47 2.89 -5.55
C ASP A 6 -15.08 1.96 -6.70
N LEU A 7 -14.04 1.14 -6.51
CA LEU A 7 -13.61 0.13 -7.48
C LEU A 7 -14.69 -0.94 -7.71
N THR A 8 -15.38 -1.34 -6.64
CA THR A 8 -16.50 -2.28 -6.73
C THR A 8 -17.64 -1.67 -7.54
N ALA A 9 -18.04 -0.43 -7.24
CA ALA A 9 -19.09 0.28 -7.97
C ALA A 9 -18.73 0.48 -9.45
N ALA A 10 -17.48 0.87 -9.73
CA ALA A 10 -16.99 1.05 -11.10
C ALA A 10 -17.06 -0.25 -11.93
N SER A 11 -16.76 -1.41 -11.32
CA SER A 11 -16.83 -2.71 -12.01
C SER A 11 -18.26 -3.09 -12.45
N GLN A 12 -19.28 -2.55 -11.78
CA GLN A 12 -20.70 -2.85 -12.03
C GLN A 12 -21.35 -1.92 -13.06
N VAL A 13 -20.62 -0.95 -13.60
CA VAL A 13 -21.15 -0.03 -14.61
C VAL A 13 -21.60 -0.81 -15.86
N ARG A 14 -22.81 -0.48 -16.35
CA ARG A 14 -23.36 -1.08 -17.58
C ARG A 14 -22.60 -0.57 -18.80
N GLY A 15 -22.30 -1.47 -19.73
CA GLY A 15 -21.56 -1.14 -20.96
C GLY A 15 -20.04 -1.17 -20.81
N LEU A 16 -19.51 -1.47 -19.62
CA LEU A 16 -18.09 -1.69 -19.41
C LEU A 16 -17.65 -2.99 -20.08
N LEU A 17 -16.51 -2.96 -20.77
CA LEU A 17 -15.93 -4.14 -21.42
C LEU A 17 -15.50 -5.17 -20.37
N GLU A 18 -15.45 -6.44 -20.77
CA GLU A 18 -15.03 -7.53 -19.87
C GLU A 18 -13.57 -7.38 -19.42
N GLU A 19 -12.70 -6.92 -20.33
CA GLU A 19 -11.29 -6.62 -20.03
C GLU A 19 -11.16 -5.52 -18.97
N ASP A 20 -11.90 -4.43 -19.09
CA ASP A 20 -11.90 -3.33 -18.12
C ASP A 20 -12.41 -3.80 -16.75
N ARG A 21 -13.43 -4.67 -16.72
CA ARG A 21 -13.92 -5.28 -15.47
C ARG A 21 -12.86 -6.15 -14.81
N ALA A 22 -12.18 -6.98 -15.60
CA ALA A 22 -11.09 -7.82 -15.11
C ALA A 22 -9.95 -6.96 -14.56
N GLN A 23 -9.60 -5.86 -15.24
CA GLN A 23 -8.58 -4.93 -14.78
C GLN A 23 -8.98 -4.25 -13.46
N LEU A 24 -10.22 -3.78 -13.33
CA LEU A 24 -10.71 -3.18 -12.07
C LEU A 24 -10.74 -4.20 -10.93
N ALA A 25 -11.11 -5.45 -11.22
CA ALA A 25 -11.08 -6.52 -10.23
C ALA A 25 -9.65 -6.85 -9.78
N ALA A 26 -8.68 -6.83 -10.71
CA ALA A 26 -7.27 -7.00 -10.39
C ALA A 26 -6.76 -5.86 -9.49
N VAL A 27 -7.03 -4.61 -9.87
CA VAL A 27 -6.65 -3.43 -9.06
C VAL A 27 -7.30 -3.49 -7.68
N ARG A 28 -8.59 -3.86 -7.57
CA ARG A 28 -9.25 -4.06 -6.27
C ARG A 28 -8.54 -5.14 -5.44
N GLY A 29 -8.02 -6.18 -6.08
CA GLY A 29 -7.27 -7.26 -5.43
C GLY A 29 -5.98 -6.81 -4.75
N GLU A 30 -5.43 -5.66 -5.15
CA GLU A 30 -4.25 -5.01 -4.55
C GLU A 30 -4.59 -4.19 -3.30
N PHE A 31 -5.87 -4.08 -2.92
CA PHE A 31 -6.29 -3.41 -1.70
C PHE A 31 -6.87 -4.40 -0.69
N TYR A 32 -6.73 -4.07 0.60
CA TYR A 32 -7.34 -4.82 1.69
C TYR A 32 -7.76 -3.88 2.82
N GLU A 33 -8.89 -4.16 3.46
CA GLU A 33 -9.42 -3.32 4.53
C GLU A 33 -9.53 -4.09 5.84
N ILE A 34 -8.99 -3.51 6.92
CA ILE A 34 -9.10 -4.02 8.29
C ILE A 34 -9.55 -2.87 9.18
N ASP A 35 -10.65 -3.03 9.90
CA ASP A 35 -11.18 -2.05 10.85
C ASP A 35 -11.27 -0.62 10.29
N GLY A 36 -11.70 -0.48 9.03
CA GLY A 36 -11.80 0.81 8.32
C GLY A 36 -10.49 1.40 7.81
N THR A 37 -9.37 0.69 8.00
CA THR A 37 -8.06 1.08 7.43
C THR A 37 -7.83 0.34 6.13
N VAL A 38 -7.57 1.09 5.05
CA VAL A 38 -7.25 0.52 3.73
C VAL A 38 -5.74 0.39 3.55
N PHE A 39 -5.29 -0.82 3.26
CA PHE A 39 -3.93 -1.18 2.91
C PHE A 39 -3.78 -1.30 1.39
N ASP A 40 -2.82 -0.55 0.84
CA ASP A 40 -2.31 -0.69 -0.52
C ASP A 40 -1.22 -1.78 -0.53
N LEU A 41 -1.57 -3.00 -0.94
CA LEU A 41 -0.70 -4.17 -0.90
C LEU A 41 0.46 -4.08 -1.91
N GLY A 42 0.45 -3.11 -2.83
CA GLY A 42 1.58 -2.80 -3.70
C GLY A 42 2.76 -2.15 -2.96
N ARG A 43 2.57 -1.74 -1.70
CA ARG A 43 3.59 -1.09 -0.88
C ARG A 43 4.27 -2.03 0.09
N THR A 44 5.50 -1.67 0.45
CA THR A 44 6.15 -2.17 1.66
C THR A 44 5.65 -1.38 2.85
N PHE A 45 5.47 -2.06 3.97
CA PHE A 45 5.05 -1.49 5.24
C PHE A 45 6.15 -1.65 6.28
N VAL A 46 6.18 -0.76 7.25
CA VAL A 46 7.06 -0.81 8.42
C VAL A 46 6.19 -0.89 9.65
N ASP A 47 6.51 -1.82 10.54
CA ASP A 47 5.86 -1.95 11.84
C ASP A 47 6.49 -1.03 12.91
N VAL A 48 5.93 -1.03 14.11
CA VAL A 48 6.39 -0.13 15.19
C VAL A 48 7.78 -0.46 15.73
N THR A 49 8.28 -1.67 15.43
CA THR A 49 9.62 -2.13 15.80
C THR A 49 10.66 -1.83 14.72
N GLY A 50 10.23 -1.28 13.58
CA GLY A 50 11.06 -1.02 12.40
C GLY A 50 11.14 -2.20 11.43
N GLY A 51 10.40 -3.28 11.70
CA GLY A 51 10.33 -4.46 10.84
C GLY A 51 9.59 -4.16 9.54
N ARG A 52 10.10 -4.68 8.42
CA ARG A 52 9.57 -4.39 7.08
C ARG A 52 8.75 -5.56 6.56
N TRP A 53 7.60 -5.28 5.97
CA TRP A 53 6.63 -6.28 5.52
C TRP A 53 6.17 -5.99 4.10
N GLN A 54 6.04 -7.04 3.29
CA GLN A 54 5.54 -6.94 1.92
C GLN A 54 4.53 -8.03 1.64
N TRP A 55 3.49 -7.71 0.87
CA TRP A 55 2.54 -8.72 0.43
C TRP A 55 3.20 -9.72 -0.53
N THR A 56 2.97 -11.01 -0.28
CA THR A 56 3.50 -12.12 -1.09
C THR A 56 2.82 -12.28 -2.46
N GLY A 57 1.70 -11.60 -2.68
CA GLY A 57 0.78 -11.88 -3.79
C GLY A 57 -0.22 -13.01 -3.47
N CYS A 58 -0.06 -13.69 -2.33
CA CYS A 58 -0.93 -14.78 -1.88
C CYS A 58 -1.86 -14.33 -0.75
N ARG A 59 -2.97 -15.05 -0.59
CA ARG A 59 -3.92 -14.90 0.51
C ARG A 59 -4.12 -16.25 1.20
N ASP A 60 -4.47 -16.25 2.49
CA ASP A 60 -4.83 -17.46 3.23
C ASP A 60 -6.24 -17.95 2.87
N ASP A 61 -6.69 -19.05 3.49
CA ASP A 61 -8.03 -19.63 3.28
C ASP A 61 -9.18 -18.68 3.69
N ARG A 62 -8.88 -17.66 4.50
CA ARG A 62 -9.82 -16.60 4.90
C ARG A 62 -9.75 -15.38 3.98
N SER A 63 -9.01 -15.48 2.86
CA SER A 63 -8.75 -14.40 1.92
C SER A 63 -7.95 -13.22 2.51
N VAL A 64 -7.23 -13.43 3.61
CA VAL A 64 -6.36 -12.42 4.22
C VAL A 64 -5.02 -12.40 3.49
N PRO A 65 -4.47 -11.23 3.11
CA PRO A 65 -3.15 -11.12 2.50
C PRO A 65 -2.06 -11.72 3.38
N LEU A 66 -1.20 -12.57 2.80
CA LEU A 66 -0.02 -13.11 3.46
C LEU A 66 1.18 -12.19 3.25
N MET A 67 1.83 -11.81 4.34
CA MET A 67 2.93 -10.84 4.37
C MET A 67 4.25 -11.55 4.65
N ASP A 68 5.25 -11.26 3.83
CA ASP A 68 6.64 -11.65 4.05
C ASP A 68 7.40 -10.56 4.81
N PHE A 69 8.26 -11.01 5.71
CA PHE A 69 9.19 -10.14 6.40
C PHE A 69 10.43 -9.87 5.54
N LEU A 70 10.70 -8.60 5.24
CA LEU A 70 11.83 -8.15 4.43
C LEU A 70 13.04 -7.83 5.30
N LYS A 71 13.96 -8.80 5.41
CA LYS A 71 15.20 -8.63 6.17
C LYS A 71 16.07 -7.50 5.61
N HIS A 72 16.45 -6.55 6.45
CA HIS A 72 17.40 -5.49 6.15
C HIS A 72 18.61 -5.53 7.11
N PRO A 73 19.82 -5.16 6.65
CA PRO A 73 20.98 -5.01 7.53
C PRO A 73 20.71 -3.92 8.57
N GLY A 74 20.58 -4.30 9.85
CA GLY A 74 20.27 -3.38 10.95
C GLY A 74 18.97 -3.69 11.69
N ASP A 75 18.14 -4.60 11.17
CA ASP A 75 16.89 -5.00 11.82
C ASP A 75 17.14 -5.71 13.16
N HIS A 76 16.20 -5.55 14.10
CA HIS A 76 16.32 -6.05 15.46
C HIS A 76 16.38 -7.60 15.47
N ARG A 77 17.33 -8.17 16.21
CA ARG A 77 17.63 -9.63 16.23
C ARG A 77 16.48 -10.53 16.71
N ASP A 78 15.41 -9.98 17.26
CA ASP A 78 14.31 -10.74 17.88
C ASP A 78 13.15 -11.09 16.93
N MET A 79 13.30 -10.85 15.62
CA MET A 79 12.24 -11.13 14.62
C MET A 79 12.26 -12.55 14.02
N THR A 80 12.98 -13.49 14.64
CA THR A 80 13.27 -14.83 14.09
C THR A 80 12.05 -15.71 13.75
N VAL A 81 10.86 -15.43 14.29
CA VAL A 81 9.61 -16.15 13.98
C VAL A 81 9.01 -15.67 12.64
N ALA A 82 9.04 -14.35 12.39
CA ALA A 82 8.56 -13.75 11.14
C ALA A 82 9.46 -14.05 9.94
N GLU A 83 10.71 -14.43 10.18
CA GLU A 83 11.69 -14.75 9.13
C GLU A 83 11.43 -16.09 8.42
N ARG A 84 10.50 -16.94 8.90
CA ARG A 84 10.38 -18.33 8.43
C ARG A 84 9.16 -18.61 7.57
N GLU A 85 8.04 -17.93 7.80
CA GLU A 85 6.78 -18.21 7.11
C GLU A 85 5.99 -16.91 6.88
N PRO A 86 5.27 -16.79 5.74
CA PRO A 86 4.38 -15.67 5.51
C PRO A 86 3.30 -15.57 6.60
N VAL A 87 3.07 -14.36 7.11
CA VAL A 87 2.13 -14.10 8.21
C VAL A 87 0.90 -13.36 7.68
N PRO A 88 -0.34 -13.73 8.05
CA PRO A 88 -1.54 -12.98 7.69
C PRO A 88 -1.46 -11.50 8.13
N LEU A 89 -1.87 -10.57 7.27
CA LEU A 89 -1.77 -9.12 7.50
C LEU A 89 -2.49 -8.65 8.78
N ASP A 90 -3.61 -9.26 9.13
CA ASP A 90 -4.34 -8.96 10.37
C ASP A 90 -3.56 -9.39 11.62
N GLU A 91 -2.84 -10.51 11.55
CA GLU A 91 -1.92 -10.94 12.58
C GLU A 91 -0.69 -10.02 12.66
N VAL A 92 -0.13 -9.61 11.52
CA VAL A 92 0.97 -8.65 11.51
C VAL A 92 0.56 -7.36 12.24
N GLN A 93 -0.61 -6.81 11.90
CA GLN A 93 -1.14 -5.62 12.55
C GLN A 93 -1.39 -5.81 14.04
N ARG A 94 -1.88 -7.00 14.45
CA ARG A 94 -2.16 -7.31 15.86
C ARG A 94 -0.88 -7.43 16.70
N TRP A 95 0.14 -8.11 16.18
CA TRP A 95 1.35 -8.46 16.94
C TRP A 95 2.43 -7.40 16.86
N PHE A 96 2.60 -6.74 15.71
CA PHE A 96 3.65 -5.75 15.47
C PHE A 96 3.11 -4.31 15.42
N GLY A 97 1.81 -4.14 15.67
CA GLY A 97 1.15 -2.85 15.77
C GLY A 97 0.79 -2.23 14.42
N PRO A 98 0.43 -0.93 14.40
CA PRO A 98 0.03 -0.25 13.19
C PRO A 98 1.14 -0.29 12.14
N LEU A 99 0.79 -0.73 10.94
CA LEU A 99 1.69 -0.76 9.80
C LEU A 99 1.69 0.60 9.09
N ILE A 100 2.89 1.15 8.93
CA ILE A 100 3.13 2.44 8.31
C ILE A 100 3.65 2.18 6.90
N PRO A 101 3.00 2.68 5.84
CA PRO A 101 3.49 2.47 4.48
C PRO A 101 4.85 3.18 4.31
N GLU A 102 5.80 2.50 3.68
CA GLU A 102 7.08 3.12 3.36
C GLU A 102 6.90 4.32 2.44
N PRO A 103 7.72 5.38 2.61
CA PRO A 103 7.76 6.47 1.67
C PRO A 103 8.09 5.94 0.28
N ALA A 104 7.26 6.28 -0.71
CA ALA A 104 7.58 6.00 -2.09
C ALA A 104 8.91 6.69 -2.44
N ARG A 105 9.82 5.96 -3.11
CA ARG A 105 11.07 6.55 -3.57
C ARG A 105 10.74 7.61 -4.62
N LEU A 106 11.16 8.85 -4.34
CA LEU A 106 11.04 9.93 -5.31
C LEU A 106 11.93 9.65 -6.52
N THR A 107 11.36 9.79 -7.70
CA THR A 107 12.11 9.69 -8.95
C THR A 107 12.71 11.04 -9.32
N ALA A 108 13.73 11.04 -10.20
CA ALA A 108 14.28 12.30 -10.73
C ALA A 108 13.20 13.16 -11.41
N ALA A 109 12.21 12.53 -12.05
CA ALA A 109 11.08 13.22 -12.65
C ALA A 109 10.20 13.93 -11.60
N ASP A 110 10.03 13.34 -10.42
CA ASP A 110 9.28 13.96 -9.32
C ASP A 110 9.99 15.22 -8.81
N TYR A 111 11.33 15.16 -8.67
CA TYR A 111 12.13 16.34 -8.32
C TYR A 111 12.06 17.41 -9.40
N GLN A 112 12.19 17.04 -10.67
CA GLN A 112 12.08 17.98 -11.79
C GLN A 112 10.71 18.66 -11.80
N ARG A 113 9.62 17.89 -11.61
CA ARG A 113 8.27 18.45 -11.54
C ARG A 113 8.12 19.42 -10.37
N ALA A 114 8.66 19.09 -9.19
CA ALA A 114 8.60 19.97 -8.02
C ALA A 114 9.38 21.27 -8.22
N LEU A 115 10.55 21.22 -8.87
CA LEU A 115 11.39 22.39 -9.13
C LEU A 115 10.86 23.29 -10.26
N LEU A 116 10.18 22.70 -11.25
CA LEU A 116 9.58 23.43 -12.37
C LEU A 116 8.12 23.84 -12.10
N ALA A 117 7.53 23.38 -10.99
CA ALA A 117 6.20 23.79 -10.61
C ALA A 117 6.21 25.30 -10.33
N PRO A 118 5.26 26.06 -10.91
CA PRO A 118 5.15 27.49 -10.62
C PRO A 118 4.93 27.65 -9.12
N THR A 119 5.74 28.51 -8.51
CA THR A 119 5.62 28.77 -7.08
C THR A 119 4.30 29.48 -6.79
N PRO A 120 3.78 29.44 -5.55
CA PRO A 120 2.62 30.26 -5.18
C PRO A 120 2.81 31.74 -5.52
N ARG A 121 4.05 32.23 -5.56
CA ARG A 121 4.39 33.60 -5.96
C ARG A 121 4.16 33.86 -7.45
N ASP A 122 4.38 32.86 -8.29
CA ASP A 122 4.17 32.91 -9.75
C ASP A 122 2.68 32.79 -10.12
N VAL A 123 1.89 32.07 -9.31
CA VAL A 123 0.47 31.82 -9.55
C VAL A 123 -0.42 32.92 -8.97
N PHE A 124 -0.12 33.41 -7.76
CA PHE A 124 -0.98 34.35 -7.04
C PHE A 124 -0.48 35.81 -7.07
N GLY A 125 0.59 36.08 -7.83
CA GLY A 125 1.13 37.43 -8.01
C GLY A 125 1.55 38.05 -6.68
N GLY A 126 2.69 37.59 -6.14
CA GLY A 126 3.21 38.17 -4.89
C GLY A 126 3.53 39.65 -5.05
N ALA A 127 2.68 40.51 -4.49
CA ALA A 127 2.97 41.94 -4.33
C ALA A 127 4.23 42.09 -3.46
N ALA A 128 5.21 42.82 -4.01
CA ALA A 128 6.39 43.29 -3.29
C ALA A 128 6.06 44.53 -2.45
#